data_AF-A0A974DL45-F1
#
_entry.id   AF-A0A974DL45-F1
#
_cell.length_a   1.000
_cell.length_b   1.000
_cell.length_c   1.000
_cell.angle_alpha   90.00
_cell.angle_beta   90.00
_cell.angle_gamma   90.00
#
_symmetry.space_group_name_H-M   'P 1'
#
loop_
_entity.id
_entity.type
_entity.pdbx_description
1 polymer ?
#
loop_
_entity_poly.entity_id
_entity_poly.type
_entity_poly.pdbx_seq_one_letter_code
_entity_poly.pdbx_strand_id
1 'polypeptide(L)'
;MKSSILFLLCIVCCPAFPALTMPPHVTRDEVDQAIQKAFKVWSDVAPLTFTRIYDGVSDIEMLFASKVHKDFLPFDGPSGVLAHAFAPGDNIGGDVHFDADEKWTSGSASKNLFHVAAHELGHSLGLDHSNDRNLSQDDINGIHFLYRPKEVTVVPTKSSISINCQESVSFDAVTTLCGDILYSIIYFLYYMLDFQKM
;
A
#
# COMPACT_ATOMS: atom_id res chain seq x y z
N MET A 1 -7.65 14.67 -13.25
CA MET A 1 -7.33 13.44 -12.49
C MET A 1 -8.50 13.15 -11.58
N LYS A 2 -9.04 11.92 -11.61
CA LYS A 2 -10.17 11.52 -10.75
C LYS A 2 -9.70 11.61 -9.29
N SER A 3 -10.41 12.36 -8.44
CA SER A 3 -10.06 12.49 -7.01
C SER A 3 -10.49 11.29 -6.15
N SER A 4 -11.07 10.27 -6.77
CA SER A 4 -11.59 9.08 -6.10
C SER A 4 -11.17 7.86 -6.89
N ILE A 5 -10.52 6.93 -6.21
CA ILE A 5 -10.11 5.62 -6.70
C ILE A 5 -11.04 4.60 -6.05
N LEU A 6 -11.69 3.77 -6.86
CA LEU A 6 -12.52 2.68 -6.39
C LEU A 6 -11.65 1.43 -6.36
N PHE A 7 -11.56 0.79 -5.20
CA PHE A 7 -10.89 -0.50 -5.09
C PHE A 7 -11.93 -1.59 -4.83
N LEU A 8 -11.91 -2.65 -5.63
CA LEU A 8 -12.74 -3.83 -5.41
C LEU A 8 -11.90 -4.73 -4.55
N LEU A 9 -12.38 -4.97 -3.33
CA LEU A 9 -11.83 -6.07 -2.56
C LEU A 9 -12.51 -7.34 -3.02
N CYS A 10 -12.11 -7.79 -4.20
CA CYS A 10 -12.39 -9.10 -4.73
C CYS A 10 -11.55 -10.14 -3.97
N ILE A 11 -11.85 -10.33 -2.67
CA ILE A 11 -11.55 -11.61 -2.01
C ILE A 11 -12.59 -12.61 -2.55
N VAL A 12 -12.55 -12.87 -3.85
CA VAL A 12 -13.33 -13.92 -4.48
C VAL A 12 -12.45 -15.15 -4.41
N CYS A 13 -12.74 -15.99 -3.42
CA CYS A 13 -12.82 -17.41 -3.72
C CYS A 13 -13.85 -17.56 -4.84
N CYS A 14 -13.45 -17.35 -6.10
CA CYS A 14 -14.30 -17.68 -7.21
C CYS A 14 -14.19 -19.19 -7.35
N PRO A 15 -15.21 -19.99 -7.01
CA PRO A 15 -15.11 -21.44 -7.11
C PRO A 15 -14.85 -21.92 -8.55
N ALA A 16 -15.03 -21.04 -9.55
CA ALA A 16 -14.69 -21.29 -10.94
C ALA A 16 -13.18 -21.18 -11.24
N PHE A 17 -12.36 -20.63 -10.34
CA PHE A 17 -10.92 -20.46 -10.52
C PHE A 17 -10.14 -20.91 -9.27
N PRO A 18 -9.66 -22.18 -9.25
CA PRO A 18 -8.88 -22.74 -8.15
C PRO A 18 -7.57 -21.97 -7.86
N ALA A 19 -7.09 -21.19 -8.82
CA ALA A 19 -5.91 -20.35 -8.68
C ALA A 19 -6.14 -19.11 -7.82
N LEU A 20 -7.39 -18.74 -7.50
CA LEU A 20 -7.73 -17.65 -6.58
C LEU A 20 -8.14 -18.23 -5.24
N THR A 21 -7.28 -18.10 -4.23
CA THR A 21 -7.50 -18.75 -2.93
C THR A 21 -6.96 -17.91 -1.79
N MET A 22 -7.77 -17.76 -0.74
CA MET A 22 -7.32 -17.18 0.52
C MET A 22 -6.25 -18.08 1.15
N PRO A 23 -5.09 -17.53 1.55
CA PRO A 23 -4.06 -18.30 2.21
C PRO A 23 -4.60 -18.91 3.51
N PRO A 24 -4.27 -20.17 3.85
CA PRO A 24 -4.86 -20.88 4.99
C PRO A 24 -4.45 -20.32 6.36
N HIS A 25 -3.49 -19.40 6.40
CA HIS A 25 -2.86 -18.89 7.62
C HIS A 25 -3.23 -17.43 7.95
N VAL A 26 -4.13 -16.82 7.19
CA VAL A 26 -4.62 -15.46 7.45
C VAL A 26 -6.15 -15.45 7.37
N THR A 27 -6.80 -14.80 8.33
CA THR A 27 -8.25 -14.65 8.33
C THR A 27 -8.68 -13.51 7.40
N ARG A 28 -9.95 -13.55 6.94
CA ARG A 28 -10.51 -12.46 6.13
C ARG A 28 -10.45 -11.11 6.86
N ASP A 29 -10.68 -11.10 8.16
CA ASP A 29 -10.62 -9.87 8.97
C ASP A 29 -9.20 -9.31 9.04
N GLU A 30 -8.18 -10.17 9.16
CA GLU A 30 -6.78 -9.74 9.13
C GLU A 30 -6.38 -9.18 7.76
N VAL A 31 -6.85 -9.80 6.67
CA VAL A 31 -6.67 -9.27 5.31
C VAL A 31 -7.35 -7.91 5.19
N ASP A 32 -8.63 -7.81 5.54
CA ASP A 32 -9.41 -6.57 5.45
C ASP A 32 -8.73 -5.43 6.24
N GLN A 33 -8.24 -5.70 7.45
CA GLN A 33 -7.51 -4.73 8.27
C GLN A 33 -6.16 -4.34 7.65
N ALA A 34 -5.41 -5.30 7.11
CA ALA A 34 -4.12 -5.04 6.48
C ALA A 34 -4.28 -4.14 5.25
N ILE A 35 -5.22 -4.50 4.36
CA ILE A 35 -5.52 -3.73 3.14
C ILE A 35 -6.03 -2.33 3.49
N GLN A 36 -6.94 -2.20 4.47
CA GLN A 36 -7.44 -0.89 4.90
C GLN A 36 -6.31 0.01 5.43
N LYS A 37 -5.39 -0.55 6.23
CA LYS A 37 -4.23 0.20 6.72
C LYS A 37 -3.30 0.61 5.57
N ALA A 38 -3.07 -0.27 4.59
CA ALA A 38 -2.22 0.00 3.44
C ALA A 38 -2.75 1.17 2.59
N PHE A 39 -4.04 1.19 2.27
CA PHE A 39 -4.68 2.33 1.60
C PHE A 39 -4.60 3.61 2.43
N LYS A 40 -4.73 3.49 3.75
CA LYS A 40 -4.68 4.64 4.67
C LYS A 40 -3.35 5.37 4.58
N VAL A 41 -2.23 4.65 4.52
CA VAL A 41 -0.86 5.21 4.39
C VAL A 41 -0.80 6.23 3.26
N TRP A 42 -1.30 5.87 2.08
CA TRP A 42 -1.29 6.75 0.90
C TRP A 42 -2.31 7.89 0.99
N SER A 43 -3.52 7.60 1.47
CA SER A 43 -4.58 8.63 1.60
C SER A 43 -4.31 9.69 2.68
N ASP A 44 -3.41 9.41 3.61
CA ASP A 44 -3.04 10.34 4.68
C ASP A 44 -2.12 11.46 4.15
N VAL A 45 -1.33 11.19 3.11
CA VAL A 45 -0.35 12.15 2.55
C VAL A 45 -0.76 12.73 1.19
N ALA A 46 -1.61 12.04 0.43
CA ALA A 46 -2.11 12.50 -0.87
C ALA A 46 -3.64 12.74 -0.83
N PRO A 47 -4.20 13.59 -1.72
CA PRO A 47 -5.64 13.83 -1.83
C PRO A 47 -6.37 12.66 -2.54
N LEU A 48 -6.07 11.43 -2.11
CA LEU A 48 -6.65 10.20 -2.61
C LEU A 48 -7.79 9.76 -1.68
N THR A 49 -8.89 9.34 -2.28
CA THR A 49 -10.00 8.70 -1.57
C THR A 49 -10.17 7.29 -2.12
N PHE A 50 -10.21 6.32 -1.22
CA PHE A 50 -10.39 4.91 -1.54
C PHE A 50 -11.75 4.44 -1.04
N THR A 51 -12.53 3.81 -1.91
CA THR A 51 -13.81 3.21 -1.53
C THR A 51 -13.82 1.74 -1.89
N ARG A 52 -14.07 0.89 -0.89
CA ARG A 52 -14.26 -0.55 -1.10
C ARG A 52 -15.60 -0.77 -1.79
N ILE A 53 -15.55 -1.43 -2.94
CA ILE A 53 -16.73 -2.01 -3.59
C ILE A 53 -16.69 -3.53 -3.45
N TYR A 54 -17.85 -4.18 -3.63
CA TYR A 54 -18.01 -5.65 -3.55
C TYR A 54 -18.46 -6.26 -4.88
N ASP A 55 -18.91 -5.44 -5.81
CA ASP A 55 -19.37 -5.78 -7.14
C ASP A 55 -19.04 -4.64 -8.13
N GLY A 56 -19.03 -4.97 -9.41
CA GLY A 56 -18.73 -4.01 -10.48
C GLY A 56 -17.26 -3.95 -10.88
N VAL A 57 -16.88 -2.85 -11.53
CA VAL A 57 -15.52 -2.61 -12.04
C VAL A 57 -14.81 -1.64 -11.09
N SER A 58 -13.60 -2.02 -10.65
CA SER A 58 -12.69 -1.18 -9.86
C SER A 58 -11.55 -0.62 -10.68
N ASP A 59 -10.90 0.41 -10.13
CA ASP A 59 -9.61 0.89 -10.60
C ASP A 59 -8.44 0.04 -10.03
N ILE A 60 -8.65 -0.65 -8.90
CA ILE A 60 -7.67 -1.54 -8.25
C ILE A 60 -8.38 -2.82 -7.78
N GLU A 61 -8.09 -3.96 -8.39
CA GLU A 61 -8.47 -5.29 -7.90
C GLU A 61 -7.34 -5.91 -7.08
N MET A 62 -7.68 -6.54 -5.95
CA MET A 62 -6.72 -7.22 -5.09
C MET A 62 -7.10 -8.68 -4.91
N LEU A 63 -6.16 -9.58 -5.20
CA LEU A 63 -6.39 -11.03 -5.11
C LEU A 63 -5.18 -11.78 -4.57
N PHE A 64 -5.44 -12.98 -4.04
CA PHE A 64 -4.42 -13.96 -3.71
C PHE A 64 -4.42 -15.04 -4.78
N ALA A 65 -3.26 -15.36 -5.34
CA ALA A 65 -3.13 -16.40 -6.32
C ALA A 65 -1.87 -17.25 -6.17
N SER A 66 -1.92 -18.50 -6.61
CA SER A 66 -0.74 -19.39 -6.62
C SER A 66 -0.24 -19.60 -8.05
N LYS A 67 1.07 -19.52 -8.26
CA LYS A 67 1.74 -19.87 -9.51
C LYS A 67 1.14 -19.17 -10.72
N VAL A 68 0.65 -19.90 -11.72
CA VAL A 68 0.08 -19.32 -12.95
C VAL A 68 -1.33 -18.77 -12.67
N HIS A 69 -1.51 -17.45 -12.82
CA HIS A 69 -2.75 -16.77 -12.45
C HIS A 69 -3.25 -15.72 -13.46
N LYS A 70 -3.00 -16.00 -14.76
CA LYS A 70 -3.62 -15.35 -15.95
C LYS A 70 -3.16 -13.94 -16.32
N ASP A 71 -2.05 -13.49 -15.76
CA ASP A 71 -1.38 -12.24 -16.13
C ASP A 71 -0.01 -12.48 -16.82
N PHE A 72 0.32 -13.74 -17.10
CA PHE A 72 1.61 -14.20 -17.65
C PHE A 72 2.83 -13.95 -16.73
N LEU A 73 2.60 -13.56 -15.47
CA LEU A 73 3.62 -13.35 -14.45
C LEU A 73 3.40 -14.36 -13.31
N PRO A 74 3.77 -15.63 -13.48
CA PRO A 74 3.50 -16.63 -12.46
C PRO A 74 4.32 -16.41 -11.19
N PHE A 75 3.73 -16.67 -10.03
CA PHE A 75 4.48 -16.78 -8.77
C PHE A 75 5.33 -18.05 -8.71
N ASP A 76 6.33 -18.04 -7.83
CA ASP A 76 7.32 -19.10 -7.65
C ASP A 76 7.03 -20.05 -6.47
N GLY A 77 6.02 -19.73 -5.64
CA GLY A 77 5.60 -20.53 -4.51
C GLY A 77 6.21 -20.03 -3.19
N PRO A 78 6.43 -20.89 -2.19
CA PRO A 78 6.83 -20.40 -0.87
C PRO A 78 8.21 -19.71 -0.85
N SER A 79 8.24 -18.46 -0.40
CA SER A 79 9.38 -17.53 -0.47
C SER A 79 9.71 -17.12 -1.90
N GLY A 80 10.54 -16.09 -2.06
CA GLY A 80 10.78 -15.54 -3.39
C GLY A 80 9.88 -14.33 -3.63
N VAL A 81 9.07 -14.38 -4.68
CA VAL A 81 8.17 -13.29 -5.05
C VAL A 81 6.93 -13.32 -4.14
N LEU A 82 6.81 -12.35 -3.24
CA LEU A 82 5.64 -12.30 -2.33
C LEU A 82 4.39 -11.76 -3.01
N ALA A 83 4.54 -10.80 -3.92
CA ALA A 83 3.45 -10.10 -4.58
C ALA A 83 3.99 -9.35 -5.81
N HIS A 84 3.06 -8.88 -6.64
CA HIS A 84 3.32 -7.86 -7.65
C HIS A 84 2.10 -6.95 -7.84
N ALA A 85 2.34 -5.81 -8.49
CA ALA A 85 1.30 -4.88 -8.87
C ALA A 85 1.55 -4.27 -10.25
N PHE A 86 0.48 -3.76 -10.84
CA PHE A 86 0.51 -3.11 -12.15
C PHE A 86 0.37 -1.60 -11.98
N ALA A 87 1.15 -0.85 -12.77
CA ALA A 87 1.01 0.60 -12.83
C ALA A 87 -0.41 1.04 -13.24
N PRO A 88 -0.84 2.27 -12.92
CA PRO A 88 -2.16 2.78 -13.28
C PRO A 88 -2.48 2.62 -14.77
N GLY A 89 -3.64 2.07 -15.11
CA GLY A 89 -4.03 1.86 -16.50
C GLY A 89 -5.41 1.21 -16.65
N ASP A 90 -5.75 0.84 -17.89
CA ASP A 90 -6.98 0.09 -18.18
C ASP A 90 -6.77 -1.42 -17.95
N ASN A 91 -7.87 -2.16 -17.81
CA ASN A 91 -7.89 -3.61 -17.57
C ASN A 91 -7.24 -3.97 -16.23
N ILE A 92 -6.08 -4.65 -16.23
CA ILE A 92 -5.36 -5.05 -15.01
C ILE A 92 -4.49 -3.92 -14.42
N GLY A 93 -4.47 -2.75 -15.07
CA GLY A 93 -3.69 -1.61 -14.59
C GLY A 93 -4.19 -1.14 -13.23
N GLY A 94 -3.30 -1.10 -12.23
CA GLY A 94 -3.65 -0.81 -10.84
C GLY A 94 -3.88 -2.05 -9.98
N ASP A 95 -3.99 -3.25 -10.55
CA ASP A 95 -4.26 -4.46 -9.77
C ASP A 95 -3.04 -4.90 -8.94
N VAL A 96 -3.33 -5.56 -7.81
CA VAL A 96 -2.33 -6.15 -6.90
C VAL A 96 -2.60 -7.63 -6.70
N HIS A 97 -1.60 -8.47 -6.97
CA HIS A 97 -1.67 -9.90 -6.74
C HIS A 97 -0.69 -10.30 -5.63
N PHE A 98 -1.15 -11.10 -4.69
CA PHE A 98 -0.34 -11.65 -3.59
C PHE A 98 -0.14 -13.15 -3.81
N ASP A 99 1.06 -13.68 -3.58
CA ASP A 99 1.28 -15.13 -3.67
C ASP A 99 0.55 -15.86 -2.53
N ALA A 100 -0.42 -16.70 -2.89
CA ALA A 100 -1.22 -17.47 -1.95
C ALA A 100 -0.43 -18.64 -1.32
N ASP A 101 0.70 -19.03 -1.90
CA ASP A 101 1.60 -20.06 -1.36
C ASP A 101 2.41 -19.53 -0.17
N GLU A 102 2.29 -18.23 0.15
CA GLU A 102 3.00 -17.59 1.23
C GLU A 102 2.35 -17.69 2.60
N LYS A 103 3.20 -17.78 3.64
CA LYS A 103 2.77 -17.74 5.03
C LYS A 103 2.59 -16.30 5.50
N TRP A 104 1.50 -15.68 5.06
CA TRP A 104 1.11 -14.33 5.45
C TRP A 104 0.90 -14.17 6.95
N THR A 105 1.26 -13.01 7.47
CA THR A 105 1.15 -12.67 8.89
C THR A 105 0.62 -11.25 9.09
N SER A 106 0.03 -11.00 10.26
CA SER A 106 -0.44 -9.69 10.72
C SER A 106 0.50 -9.03 11.74
N GLY A 107 1.52 -9.75 12.22
CA GLY A 107 2.51 -9.32 13.23
C GLY A 107 3.88 -8.92 12.65
N SER A 108 4.91 -8.81 13.48
CA SER A 108 6.26 -8.33 13.07
C SER A 108 7.10 -9.31 12.24
N ALA A 109 6.50 -10.36 11.67
CA ALA A 109 7.21 -11.35 10.89
C ALA A 109 7.53 -10.85 9.46
N SER A 110 8.44 -11.54 8.77
CA SER A 110 9.00 -11.16 7.47
C SER A 110 8.05 -11.26 6.28
N LYS A 111 6.80 -11.70 6.46
CA LYS A 111 5.75 -11.75 5.41
C LYS A 111 4.49 -11.08 5.93
N ASN A 112 4.66 -9.83 6.38
CA ASN A 112 3.55 -9.03 6.91
C ASN A 112 2.72 -8.49 5.75
N LEU A 113 1.45 -8.89 5.68
CA LEU A 113 0.55 -8.53 4.57
C LEU A 113 0.33 -7.03 4.46
N PHE A 114 0.28 -6.30 5.58
CA PHE A 114 0.13 -4.85 5.56
C PHE A 114 1.34 -4.17 4.91
N HIS A 115 2.56 -4.61 5.24
CA HIS A 115 3.76 -4.02 4.64
C HIS A 115 3.86 -4.30 3.14
N VAL A 116 3.60 -5.54 2.70
CA VAL A 116 3.58 -5.87 1.26
C VAL A 116 2.47 -5.10 0.57
N ALA A 117 1.24 -5.09 1.09
CA ALA A 117 0.14 -4.38 0.46
C ALA A 117 0.41 -2.87 0.34
N ALA A 118 1.05 -2.25 1.33
CA ALA A 118 1.41 -0.83 1.26
C ALA A 118 2.43 -0.55 0.14
N HIS A 119 3.41 -1.45 -0.01
CA HIS A 119 4.40 -1.40 -1.10
C HIS A 119 3.74 -1.51 -2.48
N GLU A 120 2.99 -2.59 -2.70
CA GLU A 120 2.36 -2.87 -4.00
C GLU A 120 1.33 -1.80 -4.39
N LEU A 121 0.68 -1.18 -3.40
CA LEU A 121 -0.17 -0.02 -3.64
C LEU A 121 0.61 1.20 -4.14
N GLY A 122 1.87 1.37 -3.76
CA GLY A 122 2.73 2.40 -4.34
C GLY A 122 2.84 2.24 -5.85
N HIS A 123 3.08 1.02 -6.33
CA HIS A 123 3.10 0.69 -7.76
C HIS A 123 1.75 0.89 -8.43
N SER A 124 0.67 0.47 -7.76
CA SER A 124 -0.71 0.68 -8.24
C SER A 124 -1.06 2.16 -8.38
N LEU A 125 -0.40 3.04 -7.62
CA LEU A 125 -0.52 4.49 -7.67
C LEU A 125 0.53 5.15 -8.59
N GLY A 126 1.40 4.36 -9.24
CA GLY A 126 2.35 4.84 -10.25
C GLY A 126 3.75 5.17 -9.72
N LEU A 127 4.09 4.76 -8.51
CA LEU A 127 5.46 4.83 -8.01
C LEU A 127 6.28 3.65 -8.55
N ASP A 128 7.55 3.90 -8.86
CA ASP A 128 8.52 2.86 -9.21
C ASP A 128 9.43 2.60 -7.99
N HIS A 129 10.22 1.53 -8.05
CA HIS A 129 11.22 1.25 -7.05
C HIS A 129 12.22 2.40 -6.90
N SER A 130 12.49 2.77 -5.65
CA SER A 130 13.53 3.72 -5.33
C SER A 130 14.85 3.03 -5.01
N ASN A 131 15.96 3.69 -5.39
CA ASN A 131 17.30 3.32 -4.95
C ASN A 131 17.74 4.11 -3.70
N ASP A 132 16.90 5.03 -3.20
CA ASP A 132 17.19 5.78 -1.98
C ASP A 132 17.05 4.85 -0.76
N ARG A 133 17.92 5.06 0.24
CA ARG A 133 17.84 4.36 1.52
C ARG A 133 16.94 5.11 2.52
N ASN A 134 16.57 6.35 2.24
CA ASN A 134 15.62 7.13 3.03
C ASN A 134 14.22 7.06 2.42
N LEU A 135 13.72 5.84 2.26
CA LEU A 135 12.52 5.53 1.48
C LEU A 135 11.27 6.31 1.94
N SER A 136 11.14 6.71 3.22
CA SER A 136 9.93 7.41 3.73
C SER A 136 9.69 8.72 3.03
N GLN A 137 10.74 9.54 3.00
CA GLN A 137 10.61 10.87 2.44
C GLN A 137 10.55 10.78 0.91
N ASP A 138 11.26 9.82 0.33
CA ASP A 138 11.23 9.58 -1.11
C ASP A 138 9.84 9.12 -1.59
N ASP A 139 9.21 8.15 -0.93
CA ASP A 139 7.86 7.69 -1.22
C ASP A 139 6.83 8.82 -1.10
N ILE A 140 6.94 9.66 -0.06
CA ILE A 140 6.11 10.85 0.11
C ILE A 140 6.35 11.86 -1.02
N ASN A 141 7.61 12.10 -1.40
CA ASN A 141 7.93 13.02 -2.48
C ASN A 141 7.40 12.52 -3.82
N GLY A 142 7.53 11.22 -4.09
CA GLY A 142 7.00 10.56 -5.27
C GLY A 142 5.48 10.69 -5.36
N ILE A 143 4.75 10.35 -4.29
CA ILE A 143 3.29 10.44 -4.32
C ILE A 143 2.81 11.90 -4.42
N HIS A 144 3.51 12.84 -3.78
CA HIS A 144 3.23 14.27 -3.92
C HIS A 144 3.52 14.79 -5.34
N PHE A 145 4.51 14.25 -6.03
CA PHE A 145 4.79 14.60 -7.42
C PHE A 145 3.62 14.19 -8.33
N LEU A 146 3.04 13.01 -8.10
CA LEU A 146 1.92 12.48 -8.91
C LEU A 146 0.58 13.14 -8.57
N TYR A 147 0.25 13.26 -7.28
CA TYR A 147 -1.11 13.61 -6.83
C TYR A 147 -1.21 14.96 -6.11
N ARG A 148 -0.08 15.65 -5.91
CA ARG A 148 0.07 16.82 -5.02
C ARG A 148 -0.08 16.45 -3.53
N PRO A 149 0.45 17.27 -2.61
CA PRO A 149 0.20 17.10 -1.19
C PRO A 149 -1.28 17.28 -0.86
N LYS A 150 -1.77 16.53 0.12
CA LYS A 150 -3.10 16.75 0.68
C LYS A 150 -3.15 18.10 1.38
N GLU A 151 -4.07 18.97 0.99
CA GLU A 151 -4.25 20.25 1.69
C GLU A 151 -4.80 19.99 3.09
N VAL A 152 -4.00 20.32 4.11
CA VAL A 152 -4.47 20.36 5.50
C VAL A 152 -5.29 21.63 5.64
N THR A 153 -6.61 21.51 5.74
CA THR A 153 -7.47 22.64 6.07
C THR A 153 -7.15 23.12 7.48
N VAL A 154 -6.22 24.07 7.61
CA VAL A 154 -6.01 24.81 8.84
C VAL A 154 -7.24 25.69 9.03
N VAL A 155 -8.17 25.28 9.90
CA VAL A 155 -9.22 26.17 10.37
C VAL A 155 -8.52 27.37 11.03
N PRO A 156 -8.75 28.61 10.58
CA PRO A 156 -8.01 29.76 11.10
C PRO A 156 -8.52 30.11 12.50
N THR A 157 -7.93 29.53 13.54
CA THR A 157 -8.04 30.08 14.89
C THR A 157 -7.10 31.28 14.97
N LYS A 158 -7.69 32.47 14.95
CA LYS A 158 -7.00 33.76 15.03
C LYS A 158 -6.16 33.83 16.31
N SER A 159 -4.85 33.66 16.18
CA SER A 159 -3.89 34.27 17.09
C SER A 159 -2.63 34.65 16.35
N SER A 160 -2.48 35.95 16.15
CA SER A 160 -1.28 36.60 15.66
C SER A 160 -0.17 36.44 16.70
N ILE A 161 0.84 35.63 16.40
CA ILE A 161 2.12 35.66 17.11
C ILE A 161 3.24 35.76 16.06
N SER A 162 3.90 36.91 16.06
CA SER A 162 5.17 37.14 15.37
C SER A 162 6.25 36.32 16.07
N ILE A 163 6.82 35.32 15.39
CA ILE A 163 8.00 34.62 15.91
C ILE A 163 9.15 34.78 14.92
N ASN A 164 10.11 35.58 15.37
CA ASN A 164 11.47 35.67 14.87
C ASN A 164 12.24 34.40 15.29
N CYS A 165 13.18 33.93 14.47
CA CYS A 165 13.88 32.66 14.68
C CYS A 165 14.54 32.57 16.06
N GLN A 166 14.01 31.72 16.94
CA GLN A 166 14.74 31.26 18.12
C GLN A 166 14.29 29.85 18.49
N GLU A 167 15.28 28.96 18.60
CA GLU A 167 15.15 27.55 18.93
C GLU A 167 14.35 27.34 20.22
N SER A 168 13.15 26.76 20.08
CA SER A 168 12.51 25.87 21.07
C SER A 168 11.15 25.47 20.53
N VAL A 169 11.05 24.26 19.98
CA VAL A 169 9.76 23.70 19.55
C VAL A 169 9.29 22.75 20.63
N SER A 170 8.27 23.19 21.38
CA SER A 170 7.47 22.34 22.26
C SER A 170 6.28 21.83 21.46
N PHE A 171 6.15 20.52 21.36
CA PHE A 171 5.03 19.87 20.69
C PHE A 171 4.09 19.27 21.73
N ASP A 172 2.91 19.87 21.91
CA ASP A 172 1.81 19.22 22.60
C ASP A 172 1.06 18.34 21.59
N ALA A 173 1.35 17.04 21.66
CA ALA A 173 0.81 15.94 20.85
C ALA A 173 1.22 15.90 19.37
N VAL A 174 2.46 15.45 19.12
CA VAL A 174 2.81 14.74 17.88
C VAL A 174 2.20 13.35 17.96
N THR A 175 1.23 13.05 17.09
CA THR A 175 0.81 11.66 16.89
C THR A 175 1.91 10.92 16.11
N THR A 176 2.80 10.30 16.87
CA THR A 176 3.83 9.36 16.38
C THR A 176 3.14 8.07 15.96
N LEU A 177 2.40 8.12 14.85
CA LEU A 177 1.85 6.92 14.21
C LEU A 177 2.09 6.90 12.70
N CYS A 178 2.28 8.07 12.08
CA CYS A 178 2.62 8.16 10.65
C CYS A 178 4.11 7.82 10.38
N GLY A 179 5.02 8.18 11.31
CA GLY A 179 6.45 7.90 11.18
C GLY A 179 6.82 6.43 11.32
N ASP A 180 6.29 5.75 12.34
CA ASP A 180 6.66 4.37 12.66
C ASP A 180 6.14 3.37 11.63
N ILE A 181 4.94 3.63 11.10
CA ILE A 181 4.31 2.78 10.07
C ILE A 181 5.06 2.89 8.75
N LEU A 182 5.36 4.12 8.31
CA LEU A 182 6.17 4.34 7.12
C LEU A 182 7.55 3.72 7.31
N TYR A 183 8.24 3.99 8.43
CA TYR A 183 9.55 3.42 8.75
C TYR A 183 9.57 1.89 8.70
N SER A 184 8.51 1.23 9.18
CA SER A 184 8.37 -0.22 9.14
C SER A 184 8.12 -0.76 7.73
N ILE A 185 7.32 -0.08 6.90
CA ILE A 185 7.13 -0.42 5.48
C ILE A 185 8.47 -0.26 4.74
N ILE A 186 9.20 0.82 4.97
CA ILE A 186 10.49 1.14 4.36
C ILE A 186 11.57 0.11 4.70
N TYR A 187 11.67 -0.24 5.98
CA TYR A 187 12.58 -1.29 6.41
C TYR A 187 12.25 -2.61 5.71
N PHE A 188 10.96 -2.89 5.50
CA PHE A 188 10.49 -4.05 4.75
C PHE A 188 10.80 -3.97 3.24
N LEU A 189 10.61 -2.82 2.60
CA LEU A 189 10.98 -2.57 1.19
C LEU A 189 12.45 -2.88 0.91
N TYR A 190 13.34 -2.52 1.83
CA TYR A 190 14.76 -2.83 1.74
C TYR A 190 15.03 -4.35 1.63
N TYR A 191 14.25 -5.20 2.31
CA TYR A 191 14.37 -6.66 2.19
C TYR A 191 13.65 -7.24 0.96
N MET A 192 12.65 -6.54 0.42
CA MET A 192 11.88 -6.97 -0.75
C MET A 192 12.58 -6.65 -2.08
N LEU A 193 13.29 -5.53 -2.16
CA LEU A 193 14.08 -5.15 -3.35
C LEU A 193 15.20 -6.15 -3.67
N ASP A 194 15.66 -6.93 -2.67
CA ASP A 194 16.62 -8.02 -2.87
C ASP A 194 15.97 -9.28 -3.45
N PHE A 195 14.64 -9.48 -3.31
CA PHE A 195 13.94 -10.65 -3.82
C PHE A 195 13.54 -10.54 -5.30
N GLN A 196 13.27 -9.34 -5.82
CA GLN A 196 12.92 -9.14 -7.24
C GLN A 196 14.12 -8.96 -8.18
N LYS A 197 15.36 -9.00 -7.67
CA LYS A 197 16.60 -8.90 -8.47
C LYS A 197 17.30 -10.25 -8.72
N MET A 198 16.72 -11.38 -8.33
CA MET A 198 17.27 -12.73 -8.56
C MET A 198 16.48 -13.51 -9.61
#